data_AF-A0A0S7X267-F1
#
_entry.id   AF-A0A0S7X267-F1
#
_cell.length_a   1.000
_cell.length_b   1.000
_cell.length_c   1.000
_cell.angle_alpha   90.00
_cell.angle_beta   90.00
_cell.angle_gamma   90.00
#
_symmetry.space_group_name_H-M   'P 1'
#
loop_
_entity.id
_entity.type
_entity.pdbx_description
1 polymer ?
#
loop_
_entity_poly.entity_id
_entity_poly.type
_entity_poly.pdbx_seq_one_letter_code
_entity_poly.pdbx_strand_id
1 'polypeptide(L)'
;MKKLNQEKIKHIKFLILDVDGVLTNGKILYNDKGEEIKAFDVRDGHGLKLLMRSGTEVALITGRESKVVLHRARDLGIKQVYQKVTNKIEVYEKILKRKKLEDKHIGFIGDDLVDIPVLRRVGFSATVGDGIPEVKEI
;
A
#
# COMPACT_ATOMS: atom_id res chain seq x y z
N MET A 1 -4.50 19.56 -9.79
CA MET A 1 -4.81 18.16 -9.45
C MET A 1 -5.48 17.50 -10.65
N LYS A 2 -4.94 16.39 -11.18
CA LYS A 2 -5.67 15.56 -12.17
C LYS A 2 -6.99 15.12 -11.52
N LYS A 3 -8.12 15.25 -12.22
CA LYS A 3 -9.44 14.80 -11.72
C LYS A 3 -9.36 13.30 -11.42
N LEU A 4 -9.77 12.90 -10.22
CA LEU A 4 -9.86 11.50 -9.82
C LEU A 4 -10.84 10.77 -10.74
N ASN A 5 -10.42 9.67 -11.37
CA ASN A 5 -11.30 8.90 -12.24
C ASN A 5 -12.22 8.00 -11.39
N GLN A 6 -13.41 8.51 -11.08
CA GLN A 6 -14.40 7.83 -10.23
C GLN A 6 -14.80 6.46 -10.80
N GLU A 7 -14.84 6.30 -12.12
CA GLU A 7 -15.18 5.01 -12.76
C GLU A 7 -14.13 3.93 -12.47
N LYS A 8 -12.84 4.29 -12.44
CA LYS A 8 -11.78 3.34 -12.05
C LYS A 8 -11.89 2.91 -10.58
N ILE A 9 -12.33 3.80 -9.70
CA ILE A 9 -12.36 3.57 -8.26
C ILE A 9 -13.58 2.76 -7.84
N LYS A 10 -14.72 2.93 -8.53
CA LYS A 10 -16.01 2.32 -8.18
C LYS A 10 -15.97 0.79 -8.09
N HIS A 11 -15.06 0.15 -8.80
CA HIS A 11 -14.95 -1.30 -8.87
C HIS A 11 -13.88 -1.89 -7.92
N ILE A 12 -13.20 -1.06 -7.15
CA ILE A 12 -12.10 -1.51 -6.27
C ILE A 12 -12.65 -2.24 -5.04
N LYS A 13 -12.27 -3.51 -4.92
CA LYS A 13 -12.65 -4.41 -3.82
C LYS A 13 -11.47 -4.72 -2.91
N PHE A 14 -10.25 -4.43 -3.37
CA PHE A 14 -9.01 -4.75 -2.68
C PHE A 14 -8.00 -3.61 -2.86
N LEU A 15 -7.52 -3.01 -1.78
CA LEU A 15 -6.49 -1.97 -1.81
C LEU A 15 -5.18 -2.52 -1.25
N ILE A 16 -4.10 -2.31 -1.98
CA ILE A 16 -2.74 -2.61 -1.56
C ILE A 16 -1.98 -1.30 -1.35
N LEU A 17 -1.20 -1.24 -0.29
CA LEU A 17 -0.39 -0.07 0.04
C LEU A 17 1.06 -0.52 0.23
N ASP A 18 2.00 0.26 -0.30
CA ASP A 18 3.32 0.30 0.31
C ASP A 18 3.25 0.96 1.71
N VAL A 19 4.35 0.88 2.46
CA VAL A 19 4.45 1.42 3.82
C VAL A 19 5.35 2.65 3.87
N ASP A 20 6.56 2.56 3.36
CA ASP A 20 7.64 3.51 3.65
C ASP A 20 7.70 4.55 2.53
N GLY A 21 7.17 5.75 2.80
CA GLY A 21 6.92 6.77 1.77
C GLY A 21 5.44 6.90 1.41
N VAL A 22 4.63 5.86 1.66
CA VAL A 22 3.16 5.91 1.48
C VAL A 22 2.42 6.13 2.79
N LEU A 23 2.58 5.25 3.79
CA LEU A 23 1.93 5.37 5.10
C LEU A 23 2.80 6.11 6.13
N THR A 24 4.01 6.46 5.72
CA THR A 24 5.00 7.19 6.50
C THR A 24 5.65 8.23 5.58
N ASN A 25 6.47 9.12 6.13
CA ASN A 25 7.21 10.12 5.36
C ASN A 25 8.55 9.59 4.77
N GLY A 26 8.70 8.28 4.61
CA GLY A 26 9.89 7.63 4.04
C GLY A 26 11.14 7.62 4.93
N LYS A 27 11.10 8.23 6.13
CA LYS A 27 12.23 8.23 7.06
C LYS A 27 12.30 6.93 7.86
N ILE A 28 13.52 6.42 8.02
CA ILE A 28 13.82 5.30 8.90
C ILE A 28 14.58 5.83 10.11
N LEU A 29 14.00 5.69 11.30
CA LEU A 29 14.63 6.11 12.55
C LEU A 29 15.07 4.86 13.31
N TYR A 30 16.31 4.88 13.79
CA TYR A 30 16.85 3.89 14.70
C TYR A 30 17.22 4.55 16.02
N ASN A 31 17.06 3.83 17.13
CA ASN A 31 17.70 4.20 18.39
C ASN A 31 19.07 3.52 18.53
N ASP A 32 19.81 3.84 19.58
CA ASP A 32 21.15 3.29 19.84
C ASP A 32 21.17 1.77 20.10
N LYS A 33 20.00 1.15 20.29
CA LYS A 33 19.84 -0.31 20.41
C LYS A 33 19.54 -0.98 19.07
N GLY A 34 19.46 -0.21 17.99
CA GLY A 34 19.09 -0.70 16.66
C GLY A 34 17.60 -0.96 16.47
N GLU A 35 16.74 -0.47 17.37
CA GLU A 35 15.29 -0.62 17.24
C GLU A 35 14.73 0.44 16.29
N GLU A 36 13.88 0.00 15.35
CA GLU A 36 13.28 0.87 14.34
C GLU A 36 12.01 1.56 14.87
N ILE A 37 11.90 2.87 14.61
CA ILE A 37 10.73 3.69 14.92
C ILE A 37 10.13 4.18 13.59
N LYS A 38 8.81 4.03 13.43
CA LYS A 38 8.04 4.58 12.31
C LYS A 38 6.89 5.44 12.83
N ALA A 39 6.63 6.56 12.16
CA ALA A 39 5.48 7.42 12.43
C ALA A 39 4.42 7.24 11.34
N PHE A 40 3.18 7.01 11.74
CA PHE A 40 2.01 6.89 10.86
C PHE A 40 1.02 8.02 11.14
N ASP A 41 0.22 8.43 10.16
CA ASP A 41 -0.81 9.44 10.36
C ASP A 41 -2.12 8.82 10.90
N VAL A 42 -2.77 9.51 11.84
CA VAL A 42 -4.04 9.08 12.43
C VAL A 42 -5.20 9.19 11.43
N ARG A 43 -5.15 10.17 10.52
CA ARG A 43 -6.16 10.41 9.49
C ARG A 43 -6.17 9.27 8.47
N ASP A 44 -5.00 8.77 8.08
CA ASP A 44 -4.88 7.58 7.24
C ASP A 44 -5.52 6.37 7.93
N GLY A 45 -5.27 6.21 9.23
CA GLY A 45 -5.91 5.16 10.02
C GLY A 45 -7.44 5.24 10.00
N HIS A 46 -8.01 6.44 10.15
CA HIS A 46 -9.45 6.64 10.05
C HIS A 46 -9.97 6.32 8.65
N GLY A 47 -9.32 6.82 7.60
CA GLY A 47 -9.68 6.54 6.20
C GLY A 47 -9.67 5.06 5.87
N LEU A 48 -8.63 4.33 6.28
CA LEU A 48 -8.52 2.88 6.07
C LEU A 48 -9.60 2.11 6.84
N LYS A 49 -9.93 2.52 8.07
CA LYS A 49 -11.04 1.91 8.82
C LYS A 49 -12.38 2.14 8.13
N LEU A 50 -12.65 3.34 7.60
CA LEU A 50 -13.87 3.62 6.86
C LEU A 50 -13.95 2.79 5.57
N LEU A 51 -12.85 2.71 4.82
CA LEU A 51 -12.75 1.90 3.61
C LEU A 51 -12.98 0.40 3.89
N MET A 52 -12.39 -0.12 4.96
CA MET A 52 -12.63 -1.52 5.35
C MET A 52 -14.07 -1.77 5.81
N ARG A 53 -14.73 -0.79 6.43
CA ARG A 53 -16.15 -0.87 6.79
C ARG A 53 -17.08 -0.87 5.58
N SER A 54 -16.67 -0.29 4.45
CA SER A 54 -17.44 -0.39 3.19
C SER A 54 -17.26 -1.74 2.47
N GLY A 55 -16.49 -2.68 3.05
CA GLY A 55 -16.28 -4.02 2.51
C GLY A 55 -15.04 -4.16 1.61
N THR A 56 -14.25 -3.10 1.42
CA THR A 56 -12.99 -3.17 0.69
C THR A 56 -11.91 -3.78 1.57
N GLU A 57 -11.27 -4.84 1.12
CA GLU A 57 -10.14 -5.43 1.86
C GLU A 57 -8.87 -4.60 1.66
N VAL A 58 -8.00 -4.56 2.67
CA VAL A 58 -6.71 -3.87 2.62
C VAL A 58 -5.57 -4.84 2.87
N ALA A 59 -4.45 -4.65 2.17
CA ALA A 59 -3.18 -5.34 2.42
C ALA A 59 -1.99 -4.38 2.36
N LEU A 60 -0.90 -4.73 3.06
CA LEU A 60 0.38 -4.02 3.00
C LEU A 60 1.41 -4.90 2.29
N ILE A 61 2.18 -4.32 1.36
CA ILE A 61 3.33 -4.97 0.73
C ILE A 61 4.53 -4.02 0.87
N THR A 62 5.55 -4.43 1.61
CA THR A 62 6.77 -3.65 1.81
C THR A 62 8.03 -4.51 1.60
N GLY A 63 9.08 -3.88 1.07
CA GLY A 63 10.40 -4.49 0.98
C GLY A 63 11.11 -4.62 2.32
N ARG A 64 10.67 -3.86 3.34
CA ARG A 64 11.26 -3.86 4.67
C ARG A 64 10.58 -4.89 5.58
N GLU A 65 11.23 -5.18 6.71
CA GLU A 65 10.64 -5.95 7.81
C GLU A 65 10.76 -5.18 9.11
N SER A 66 9.63 -5.00 9.80
CA SER A 66 9.61 -4.49 11.15
C SER A 66 8.42 -5.04 11.94
N LYS A 67 8.57 -5.14 13.26
CA LYS A 67 7.44 -5.42 14.16
C LYS A 67 6.46 -4.25 14.20
N VAL A 68 6.94 -3.03 14.00
CA VAL A 68 6.14 -1.79 14.01
C VAL A 68 5.02 -1.83 12.97
N VAL A 69 5.31 -2.29 11.75
CA VAL A 69 4.29 -2.48 10.70
C VAL A 69 3.23 -3.51 11.11
N LEU A 70 3.62 -4.61 11.75
CA LEU A 70 2.68 -5.62 12.25
C LEU A 70 1.78 -5.07 13.36
N HIS A 71 2.32 -4.27 14.28
CA HIS A 71 1.55 -3.61 15.31
C HIS A 71 0.52 -2.64 14.71
N ARG A 72 0.94 -1.80 13.76
CA ARG A 72 0.04 -0.86 13.08
C ARG A 72 -1.03 -1.58 12.27
N ALA A 73 -0.67 -2.63 11.52
CA ALA A 73 -1.64 -3.42 10.78
C ALA A 73 -2.68 -4.06 11.71
N ARG A 74 -2.25 -4.61 12.86
CA ARG A 74 -3.16 -5.19 13.88
C ARG A 74 -4.12 -4.16 14.45
N ASP A 75 -3.62 -2.98 14.83
CA ASP A 75 -4.43 -1.85 15.31
C ASP A 75 -5.51 -1.45 14.28
N LEU A 76 -5.12 -1.39 13.00
CA LEU A 76 -6.03 -1.11 11.90
C LEU A 76 -6.97 -2.27 11.54
N GLY A 77 -6.66 -3.50 11.95
CA GLY A 77 -7.41 -4.71 11.57
C GLY A 77 -7.05 -5.23 10.17
N ILE A 78 -5.92 -4.79 9.62
CA ILE A 78 -5.37 -5.25 8.34
C ILE A 78 -4.76 -6.64 8.55
N LYS A 79 -5.35 -7.64 7.90
CA LYS A 79 -4.98 -9.06 8.09
C LYS A 79 -3.85 -9.53 7.18
N GLN A 80 -3.57 -8.81 6.10
CA GLN A 80 -2.64 -9.22 5.06
C GLN A 80 -1.46 -8.26 5.05
N VAL A 81 -0.32 -8.72 5.57
CA VAL A 81 0.93 -7.96 5.61
C VAL A 81 2.03 -8.82 5.02
N TYR A 82 2.68 -8.30 3.99
CA TYR A 82 3.79 -8.95 3.31
C TYR A 82 5.04 -8.09 3.49
N GLN A 83 6.03 -8.63 4.18
CA GLN A 83 7.31 -7.98 4.48
C GLN A 83 8.45 -8.72 3.78
N LYS A 84 9.62 -8.08 3.67
CA LYS A 84 10.78 -8.59 2.91
C LYS A 84 10.47 -8.89 1.45
N VAL A 85 9.54 -8.14 0.86
CA VAL A 85 9.14 -8.34 -0.53
C VAL A 85 10.04 -7.54 -1.45
N THR A 86 11.06 -8.18 -2.02
CA THR A 86 11.94 -7.57 -3.02
C THR A 86 11.31 -7.50 -4.40
N ASN A 87 10.39 -8.42 -4.71
CA ASN A 87 9.62 -8.43 -5.95
C ASN A 87 8.12 -8.34 -5.67
N LYS A 88 7.56 -7.12 -5.71
CA LYS A 88 6.16 -6.87 -5.37
C LYS A 88 5.19 -7.50 -6.38
N ILE A 89 5.57 -7.64 -7.65
CA ILE A 89 4.67 -8.21 -8.67
C ILE A 89 4.40 -9.70 -8.41
N GLU A 90 5.35 -10.46 -7.88
CA GLU A 90 5.13 -11.87 -7.52
C GLU A 90 4.12 -12.03 -6.38
N VAL A 91 4.19 -11.16 -5.37
CA VAL A 91 3.24 -11.18 -4.26
C VAL A 91 1.85 -10.74 -4.74
N TYR A 92 1.80 -9.72 -5.59
CA TYR A 92 0.57 -9.27 -6.24
C TYR A 92 -0.11 -10.41 -7.01
N GLU A 93 0.62 -11.17 -7.82
CA GLU A 93 0.09 -12.31 -8.58
C GLU A 93 -0.45 -13.42 -7.68
N LYS A 94 0.25 -13.71 -6.58
CA LYS A 94 -0.22 -14.66 -5.56
C LYS A 94 -1.53 -14.18 -4.92
N ILE A 95 -1.66 -12.88 -4.64
CA ILE A 95 -2.90 -12.29 -4.12
C ILE A 95 -4.02 -12.43 -5.14
N LEU A 96 -3.78 -12.04 -6.40
CA LEU A 96 -4.75 -12.10 -7.50
C LEU A 96 -5.33 -13.52 -7.65
N LYS A 97 -4.45 -14.53 -7.71
CA LYS A 97 -4.83 -15.94 -7.82
C LYS A 97 -5.61 -16.44 -6.61
N ARG A 98 -5.13 -16.16 -5.39
CA ARG A 98 -5.78 -16.62 -4.15
C ARG A 98 -7.15 -15.98 -3.95
N LYS A 99 -7.28 -14.68 -4.26
CA LYS A 99 -8.51 -13.92 -4.11
C LYS A 99 -9.49 -14.09 -5.27
N LYS A 100 -9.05 -14.69 -6.38
CA LYS A 100 -9.83 -14.85 -7.62
C LYS A 100 -10.37 -13.49 -8.10
N LEU A 101 -9.52 -12.46 -8.01
CA LEU A 101 -9.82 -11.12 -8.50
C LEU A 101 -9.21 -10.90 -9.88
N GLU A 102 -9.71 -9.89 -10.57
CA GLU A 102 -9.11 -9.35 -11.79
C GLU A 102 -8.40 -8.04 -11.44
N ASP A 103 -7.42 -7.66 -12.25
CA ASP A 103 -6.62 -6.45 -12.04
C ASP A 103 -7.50 -5.20 -11.84
N LYS A 104 -8.59 -5.07 -12.60
CA LYS A 104 -9.57 -3.96 -12.52
C LYS A 104 -10.23 -3.77 -11.14
N HIS A 105 -10.19 -4.78 -10.28
CA HIS A 105 -10.78 -4.75 -8.94
C HIS A 105 -9.77 -4.43 -7.83
N ILE A 106 -8.50 -4.25 -8.18
CA ILE A 106 -7.41 -3.99 -7.23
C ILE A 106 -6.92 -2.56 -7.40
N GLY A 107 -6.72 -1.90 -6.26
CA GLY A 107 -6.01 -0.62 -6.16
C GLY A 107 -4.61 -0.81 -5.59
N PHE A 108 -3.64 -0.01 -6.02
CA PHE A 108 -2.30 0.04 -5.43
C PHE A 108 -1.83 1.49 -5.23
N ILE A 109 -1.25 1.78 -4.08
CA ILE A 109 -0.56 3.06 -3.81
C ILE A 109 0.91 2.78 -3.48
N GLY A 110 1.81 3.40 -4.25
CA GLY A 110 3.27 3.29 -4.12
C GLY A 110 3.95 4.62 -4.39
N ASP A 111 5.25 4.70 -4.11
CA ASP A 111 6.02 5.94 -4.18
C ASP A 111 7.37 5.83 -4.90
N ASP A 112 7.87 4.61 -5.16
CA ASP A 112 9.22 4.36 -5.71
C ASP A 112 9.24 3.33 -6.87
N LEU A 113 10.40 3.16 -7.52
CA LEU A 113 10.61 2.31 -8.70
C LEU A 113 10.12 0.87 -8.51
N VAL A 114 10.27 0.33 -7.29
CA VAL A 114 9.87 -1.05 -6.95
C VAL A 114 8.36 -1.28 -7.04
N ASP A 115 7.56 -0.21 -7.03
CA ASP A 115 6.10 -0.26 -7.13
C ASP A 115 5.60 -0.24 -8.59
N ILE A 116 6.40 0.28 -9.51
CA ILE A 116 6.02 0.50 -10.92
C ILE A 116 5.41 -0.76 -11.57
N PRO A 117 5.98 -1.98 -11.41
CA PRO A 117 5.39 -3.17 -12.01
C PRO A 117 3.95 -3.44 -11.56
N VAL A 118 3.61 -3.17 -10.30
CA VAL A 118 2.26 -3.36 -9.78
C VAL A 118 1.36 -2.19 -10.17
N LEU A 119 1.85 -0.96 -10.05
CA LEU A 119 1.13 0.26 -10.43
C LEU A 119 0.64 0.24 -11.88
N ARG A 120 1.44 -0.30 -12.81
CA ARG A 120 1.06 -0.41 -14.23
C ARG A 120 -0.03 -1.45 -14.52
N ARG A 121 -0.29 -2.36 -13.58
CA ARG A 121 -1.19 -3.50 -13.80
C ARG A 121 -2.57 -3.30 -13.17
N VAL A 122 -2.63 -2.70 -11.98
CA VAL A 122 -3.87 -2.56 -11.20
C VAL A 122 -4.93 -1.68 -11.88
N GLY A 123 -6.20 -1.90 -11.53
CA GLY A 123 -7.34 -1.11 -12.01
C GLY A 123 -7.32 0.35 -11.56
N PHE A 124 -6.78 0.58 -10.35
CA PHE A 124 -6.53 1.91 -9.81
C PHE A 124 -5.10 1.99 -9.26
N SER A 125 -4.30 2.89 -9.83
CA SER A 125 -2.97 3.22 -9.33
C SER A 125 -2.97 4.66 -8.82
N ALA A 126 -2.21 4.90 -7.76
CA ALA A 126 -1.93 6.24 -7.27
C ALA A 126 -0.54 6.30 -6.66
N THR A 127 -0.04 7.53 -6.54
CA THR A 127 1.18 7.84 -5.81
C THR A 127 0.98 9.05 -4.92
N VAL A 128 1.82 9.16 -3.89
CA VAL A 128 1.84 10.30 -2.97
C VAL A 128 2.42 11.55 -3.63
N GLY A 129 2.18 12.72 -3.05
CA GLY A 129 2.57 14.00 -3.64
C GLY A 129 4.09 14.15 -3.86
N ASP A 130 4.88 13.50 -3.03
CA ASP A 130 6.34 13.45 -3.03
C ASP A 130 6.93 12.17 -3.65
N GLY A 131 6.10 11.30 -4.26
CA GLY A 131 6.57 10.12 -4.99
C GLY A 131 7.53 10.51 -6.13
N ILE A 132 8.40 9.58 -6.54
CA ILE A 132 9.41 9.87 -7.56
C ILE A 132 8.79 10.22 -8.93
N PRO A 133 9.49 10.99 -9.79
CA PRO A 133 8.97 11.37 -11.11
C PRO A 133 8.46 10.19 -11.94
N GLU A 134 9.19 9.07 -11.97
CA GLU A 134 8.88 7.88 -12.76
C GLU A 134 7.54 7.26 -12.38
N VAL A 135 7.17 7.33 -11.10
CA VAL A 135 5.90 6.82 -10.58
C VAL A 135 4.76 7.79 -10.88
N LYS A 136 5.01 9.10 -10.90
CA LYS A 136 4.02 10.15 -11.23
C LYS A 136 3.58 10.15 -12.69
N GLU A 137 4.40 9.57 -13.58
CA GLU A 137 4.12 9.43 -15.01
C GLU A 137 3.25 8.20 -15.36
N ILE A 138 2.91 7.35 -14.37
CA ILE A 138 1.99 6.21 -14.52
C ILE A 138 0.52 6.68 -14.47
#